data_AF-A0A7L3XEA3-F1
#
_entry.id   AF-A0A7L3XEA3-F1
#
_cell.length_a   1.000
_cell.length_b   1.000
_cell.length_c   1.000
_cell.angle_alpha   90.00
_cell.angle_beta   90.00
_cell.angle_gamma   90.00
#
_symmetry.space_group_name_H-M   'P 1'
#
loop_
_entity.id
_entity.type
_entity.pdbx_description
1 polymer ?
#
loop_
_entity_poly.entity_id
_entity_poly.type
_entity_poly.pdbx_seq_one_letter_code
_entity_poly.pdbx_strand_id
1 'polypeptide(L)'
;MWTAWCVAVYFFGARAKITQTSSLVLKEDEKATLTCSQNDNHNYMYWYLQQPGKGLQLLYYSTGAKQEQEGVIHTGYKANRSNLADFYLDIFSVKMNHSAVYFCASSLDTTLQSHLLSLHK
;
A
#
# COMPACT_ATOMS: atom_id res chain seq x y z
N MET A 1 -5.57 -53.20 -12.95
CA MET A 1 -6.20 -51.91 -13.29
C MET A 1 -6.54 -51.21 -11.98
N TRP A 2 -5.74 -50.24 -11.55
CA TRP A 2 -6.04 -49.38 -10.39
C TRP A 2 -5.81 -47.94 -10.83
N THR A 3 -6.86 -47.13 -10.84
CA THR A 3 -6.81 -45.72 -11.26
C THR A 3 -6.25 -44.87 -10.14
N ALA A 4 -5.11 -44.23 -10.38
CA ALA A 4 -4.54 -43.23 -9.49
C ALA A 4 -5.40 -41.95 -9.59
N TRP A 5 -6.05 -41.58 -8.49
CA TRP A 5 -6.70 -40.28 -8.37
C TRP A 5 -5.63 -39.22 -8.11
N CYS A 6 -5.15 -38.59 -9.19
CA CYS A 6 -4.39 -37.34 -9.07
C CYS A 6 -5.34 -36.25 -8.60
N VAL A 7 -5.40 -35.99 -7.29
CA VAL A 7 -6.00 -34.75 -6.79
C VAL A 7 -5.05 -33.63 -7.18
N ALA A 8 -5.30 -33.02 -8.35
CA ALA A 8 -4.64 -31.78 -8.72
C ALA A 8 -5.17 -30.68 -7.79
N VAL A 9 -4.45 -30.41 -6.70
CA VAL A 9 -4.69 -29.23 -5.88
C VAL A 9 -4.19 -28.03 -6.67
N TYR A 10 -5.08 -27.43 -7.45
CA TYR A 10 -4.80 -26.16 -8.11
C TYR A 10 -4.79 -25.05 -7.05
N PHE A 11 -3.61 -24.74 -6.52
CA PHE A 11 -3.40 -23.52 -5.77
C PHE A 11 -3.51 -22.32 -6.72
N PHE A 12 -4.73 -21.83 -6.95
CA PHE A 12 -4.96 -20.53 -7.57
C PHE A 12 -4.68 -19.43 -6.55
N GLY A 13 -3.42 -19.29 -6.13
CA GLY A 13 -2.96 -18.11 -5.41
C GLY A 13 -2.68 -17.01 -6.42
N ALA A 14 -3.71 -16.27 -6.84
CA ALA A 14 -3.47 -15.02 -7.56
C ALA A 14 -2.83 -14.02 -6.59
N ARG A 15 -1.73 -13.37 -7.00
CA ARG A 15 -1.20 -12.22 -6.25
C ARG A 15 -1.99 -10.99 -6.67
N ALA A 16 -2.47 -10.22 -5.70
CA ALA A 16 -3.08 -8.93 -5.97
C ALA A 16 -2.18 -8.05 -6.85
N LYS A 17 -2.75 -7.54 -7.94
CA LYS A 17 -2.11 -6.57 -8.81
C LYS A 17 -2.40 -5.17 -8.28
N ILE A 18 -1.34 -4.40 -8.03
CA ILE A 18 -1.42 -2.98 -7.68
C ILE A 18 -1.21 -2.13 -8.94
N THR A 19 -2.07 -1.13 -9.13
CA THR A 19 -1.87 -0.05 -10.12
C THR A 19 -1.86 1.27 -9.39
N GLN A 20 -0.83 2.09 -9.55
CA GLN A 20 -0.72 3.38 -8.87
C GLN A 20 -0.25 4.48 -9.82
N THR A 21 -0.38 5.73 -9.38
CA THR A 21 0.22 6.88 -10.09
C THR A 21 1.73 6.68 -10.24
N SER A 22 2.25 6.72 -11.48
CA SER A 22 3.65 6.38 -11.77
C SER A 22 4.64 7.46 -11.33
N SER A 23 4.39 8.72 -11.69
CA SER A 23 5.28 9.84 -11.40
C SER A 23 4.53 11.16 -11.56
N LEU A 24 4.82 12.13 -10.70
CA LEU A 24 4.33 13.50 -10.81
C LEU A 24 5.51 14.46 -10.60
N VAL A 25 5.53 15.55 -11.38
CA VAL A 25 6.45 16.68 -11.18
C VAL A 25 5.59 17.91 -11.01
N LEU A 26 5.69 18.53 -9.85
CA LEU A 26 4.80 19.59 -9.39
C LEU A 26 5.60 20.75 -8.84
N LYS A 27 5.00 21.94 -8.84
CA LYS A 27 5.55 23.11 -8.16
C LYS A 27 5.15 23.10 -6.69
N GLU A 28 5.87 23.85 -5.87
CA GLU A 28 5.45 24.06 -4.49
C GLU A 28 4.05 24.70 -4.43
N ASP A 29 3.31 24.41 -3.37
CA ASP A 29 1.93 24.83 -3.11
C ASP A 29 0.86 24.29 -4.05
N GLU A 30 1.23 23.52 -5.08
CA GLU A 30 0.25 22.76 -5.87
C GLU A 30 -0.40 21.65 -5.04
N LYS A 31 -1.61 21.27 -5.45
CA LYS A 31 -2.33 20.12 -4.91
C LYS A 31 -2.08 18.90 -5.78
N ALA A 32 -2.05 17.73 -5.16
CA ALA A 32 -1.95 16.47 -5.88
C ALA A 32 -2.78 15.38 -5.21
N THR A 33 -3.18 14.41 -6.01
CA THR A 33 -3.81 13.17 -5.53
C THR A 33 -3.06 12.01 -6.15
N LEU A 34 -2.48 11.16 -5.32
CA LEU A 34 -1.96 9.87 -5.75
C LEU A 34 -3.07 8.84 -5.69
N THR A 35 -3.15 8.02 -6.73
CA THR A 35 -4.12 6.93 -6.85
C THR A 35 -3.42 5.59 -6.65
N CYS A 36 -4.12 4.65 -6.02
CA CYS A 36 -3.76 3.26 -5.97
C CYS A 36 -5.01 2.39 -6.10
N SER A 37 -4.96 1.36 -6.93
CA SER A 37 -6.02 0.38 -7.08
C SER A 37 -5.51 -1.07 -7.02
N GLN A 38 -6.35 -1.97 -6.51
CA GLN A 38 -6.08 -3.40 -6.38
C GLN A 38 -7.26 -4.23 -6.89
N ASN A 39 -7.01 -5.47 -7.32
CA ASN A 39 -7.99 -6.32 -8.02
C ASN A 39 -8.36 -7.63 -7.29
N ASP A 40 -8.03 -7.75 -6.01
CA ASP A 40 -8.07 -8.99 -5.23
C ASP A 40 -8.87 -8.83 -3.91
N ASN A 41 -9.71 -7.79 -3.81
CA ASN A 41 -10.59 -7.51 -2.66
C ASN A 41 -9.87 -7.55 -1.28
N HIS A 42 -8.58 -7.22 -1.26
CA HIS A 42 -7.81 -7.12 -0.04
C HIS A 42 -8.42 -6.13 0.98
N ASN A 43 -8.55 -6.58 2.23
CA ASN A 43 -9.09 -5.75 3.31
C ASN A 43 -8.14 -4.63 3.67
N TYR A 44 -6.83 -4.87 3.59
CA TYR A 44 -5.83 -3.89 3.99
C TYR A 44 -5.19 -3.23 2.78
N MET A 45 -5.01 -1.91 2.85
CA MET A 45 -4.20 -1.15 1.90
C MET A 45 -3.32 -0.15 2.64
N TYR A 46 -2.18 0.17 2.07
CA TYR A 46 -1.14 0.96 2.71
C TYR A 46 -0.57 1.98 1.73
N TRP A 47 -0.27 3.17 2.24
CA TRP A 47 0.56 4.16 1.59
C TRP A 47 1.87 4.32 2.38
N TYR A 48 2.97 4.12 1.69
CA TYR A 48 4.31 4.34 2.21
C TYR A 48 5.02 5.46 1.45
N LEU A 49 5.89 6.16 2.16
CA LEU A 49 6.83 7.14 1.65
C LEU A 49 8.25 6.60 1.80
N GLN A 50 9.08 6.80 0.77
CA GLN A 50 10.53 6.60 0.87
C GLN A 50 11.26 7.85 0.38
N GLN A 51 11.81 8.59 1.33
CA GLN A 51 12.73 9.70 1.04
C GLN A 51 14.15 9.16 0.77
N PRO A 52 14.98 9.89 -0.01
CA PRO A 52 16.37 9.50 -0.23
C PRO A 52 17.12 9.26 1.09
N GLY A 53 17.80 8.11 1.20
CA GLY A 53 18.57 7.74 2.39
C GLY A 53 17.74 7.33 3.62
N LYS A 54 16.40 7.26 3.52
CA LYS A 54 15.52 6.79 4.59
C LYS A 54 14.89 5.43 4.26
N GLY A 55 14.48 4.70 5.28
CA GLY A 55 13.66 3.49 5.13
C GLY A 55 12.23 3.82 4.70
N LEU A 56 11.44 2.79 4.40
CA LEU A 56 10.00 2.92 4.16
C LEU A 56 9.31 3.46 5.43
N GLN A 57 8.47 4.48 5.25
CA GLN A 57 7.73 5.13 6.32
C GLN A 57 6.25 5.07 6.01
N LEU A 58 5.45 4.62 6.98
CA LEU A 58 4.01 4.50 6.81
C LEU A 58 3.35 5.89 6.87
N LEU A 59 2.64 6.27 5.80
CA LEU A 59 1.83 7.49 5.74
C LEU A 59 0.42 7.23 6.28
N TYR A 60 -0.26 6.25 5.69
CA TYR A 60 -1.61 5.85 6.03
C TYR A 60 -1.77 4.36 5.75
N TYR A 61 -2.66 3.74 6.50
CA TYR A 61 -3.19 2.43 6.15
C TYR A 61 -4.71 2.44 6.25
N SER A 62 -5.32 1.40 5.74
CA SER A 62 -6.76 1.21 5.85
C SER A 62 -7.07 -0.25 6.06
N THR A 63 -7.98 -0.55 6.99
CA THR A 63 -8.44 -1.91 7.30
C THR A 63 -9.71 -2.32 6.54
N GLY A 64 -10.25 -1.43 5.72
CA GLY A 64 -11.48 -1.64 4.96
C GLY A 64 -11.99 -0.34 4.34
N ALA A 65 -13.11 -0.41 3.62
CA ALA A 65 -13.72 0.80 3.05
C ALA A 65 -14.12 1.78 4.16
N LYS A 66 -13.68 3.05 4.03
CA LYS A 66 -13.91 4.16 4.98
C LYS A 66 -13.32 3.93 6.36
N GLN A 67 -12.26 3.13 6.43
CA GLN A 67 -11.55 2.79 7.66
C GLN A 67 -10.07 3.10 7.47
N GLU A 68 -9.72 4.38 7.33
CA GLU A 68 -8.34 4.85 7.20
C GLU A 68 -7.75 5.21 8.57
N GLN A 69 -6.47 4.93 8.76
CA GLN A 69 -5.71 5.22 9.97
C GLN A 69 -4.39 5.91 9.62
N GLU A 70 -4.01 6.85 10.46
CA GLU A 70 -2.79 7.63 10.30
C GLU A 70 -1.56 6.79 10.62
N GLY A 71 -0.55 6.89 9.75
CA GLY A 71 0.79 6.39 10.02
C GLY A 71 1.62 7.40 10.80
N VAL A 72 2.89 7.06 11.00
CA VAL A 72 3.84 7.89 11.76
C VAL A 72 4.05 9.25 11.09
N ILE A 73 3.95 9.32 9.76
CA ILE A 73 4.14 10.56 9.00
C ILE A 73 2.87 10.82 8.18
N HIS A 74 1.92 11.57 8.73
CA HIS A 74 0.64 11.83 8.06
C HIS A 74 0.40 13.33 7.81
N THR A 75 1.15 14.21 8.46
CA THR A 75 0.96 15.66 8.36
C THR A 75 1.15 16.15 6.92
N GLY A 76 0.18 16.92 6.40
CA GLY A 76 0.19 17.44 5.03
C GLY A 76 -0.46 16.50 4.00
N TYR A 77 -0.87 15.30 4.43
CA TYR A 77 -1.54 14.29 3.62
C TYR A 77 -2.96 14.04 4.12
N LYS A 78 -3.82 13.51 3.25
CA LYS A 78 -5.10 12.90 3.64
C LYS A 78 -5.37 11.68 2.78
N ALA A 79 -5.58 10.54 3.40
CA ALA A 79 -5.99 9.35 2.68
C ALA A 79 -7.52 9.19 2.66
N ASN A 80 -8.03 8.59 1.59
CA ASN A 80 -9.44 8.29 1.41
C ASN A 80 -9.60 6.96 0.66
N ARG A 81 -10.39 6.06 1.23
CA ARG A 81 -10.66 4.73 0.71
C ARG A 81 -12.16 4.47 0.72
N SER A 82 -12.86 4.94 -0.30
CA SER A 82 -14.32 4.81 -0.36
C SER A 82 -14.80 3.37 -0.58
N ASN A 83 -13.96 2.50 -1.17
CA ASN A 83 -14.24 1.12 -1.50
C ASN A 83 -12.99 0.23 -1.28
N LEU A 84 -13.09 -1.10 -1.39
CA LEU A 84 -11.93 -1.97 -1.16
C LEU A 84 -10.87 -1.91 -2.28
N ALA A 85 -11.24 -1.53 -3.49
CA ALA A 85 -10.36 -1.53 -4.66
C ALA A 85 -9.44 -0.31 -4.69
N ASP A 86 -9.92 0.89 -4.35
CA ASP A 86 -9.21 2.15 -4.57
C ASP A 86 -8.81 2.85 -3.26
N PHE A 87 -7.55 3.27 -3.17
CA PHE A 87 -7.01 4.02 -2.05
C PHE A 87 -6.29 5.29 -2.53
N TYR A 88 -6.88 6.45 -2.25
CA TYR A 88 -6.38 7.76 -2.64
C TYR A 88 -5.55 8.40 -1.53
N LEU A 89 -4.54 9.18 -1.93
CA LEU A 89 -3.73 10.00 -1.03
C LEU A 89 -3.62 11.42 -1.59
N ASP A 90 -4.29 12.35 -0.92
CA ASP A 90 -4.25 13.77 -1.24
C ASP A 90 -3.07 14.46 -0.55
N ILE A 91 -2.46 15.39 -1.27
CA ILE A 91 -1.40 16.31 -0.82
C ILE A 91 -1.94 17.73 -1.02
N PHE A 92 -2.21 18.43 0.08
CA PHE A 92 -2.94 19.71 0.00
C PHE A 92 -2.09 20.92 -0.39
N SER A 93 -0.78 20.85 -0.14
CA SER A 93 0.20 21.86 -0.51
C SER A 93 1.55 21.14 -0.61
N VAL A 94 2.03 20.96 -1.84
CA VAL A 94 3.31 20.30 -2.10
C VAL A 94 4.45 21.16 -1.58
N LYS A 95 5.40 20.52 -0.88
CA LYS A 95 6.62 21.12 -0.33
C LYS A 95 7.82 20.25 -0.70
N MET A 96 9.03 20.78 -0.62
CA MET A 96 10.26 20.01 -0.93
C MET A 96 10.36 18.67 -0.17
N ASN A 97 9.89 18.60 1.07
CA ASN A 97 9.92 17.37 1.86
C ASN A 97 8.94 16.27 1.35
N HIS A 98 7.99 16.63 0.49
CA HIS A 98 7.11 15.67 -0.19
C HIS A 98 7.78 15.02 -1.41
N SER A 99 8.98 15.45 -1.80
CA SER A 99 9.77 14.81 -2.86
C SER A 99 10.32 13.47 -2.38
N ALA A 100 9.75 12.39 -2.91
CA ALA A 100 10.01 11.02 -2.48
C ALA A 100 9.44 10.01 -3.48
N VAL A 101 9.76 8.74 -3.28
CA VAL A 101 9.04 7.63 -3.91
C VAL A 101 7.87 7.22 -3.02
N TYR A 102 6.69 7.08 -3.61
CA TYR A 102 5.48 6.65 -2.92
C TYR A 102 5.14 5.21 -3.32
N PHE A 103 4.85 4.36 -2.35
CA PHE A 103 4.51 2.96 -2.57
C PHE A 103 3.13 2.65 -2.02
N CYS A 104 2.29 2.03 -2.83
CA CYS A 104 1.07 1.40 -2.40
C CYS A 104 1.22 -0.12 -2.28
N ALA A 105 0.63 -0.69 -1.23
CA ALA A 105 0.56 -2.13 -1.04
C ALA A 105 -0.83 -2.52 -0.55
N SER A 106 -1.19 -3.80 -0.71
CA SER A 106 -2.43 -4.36 -0.16
C SER A 106 -2.20 -5.76 0.41
N SER A 107 -3.04 -6.16 1.36
CA SER A 107 -3.05 -7.52 1.90
C SER A 107 -4.45 -7.95 2.32
N LEU A 108 -4.71 -9.26 2.23
CA LEU A 108 -5.96 -9.85 2.71
C LEU A 108 -6.09 -9.76 4.24
N ASP A 109 -4.99 -10.00 4.93
CA ASP A 109 -4.86 -9.91 6.39
C ASP A 109 -3.55 -9.18 6.77
N THR A 110 -3.47 -8.65 7.99
CA THR A 110 -2.21 -8.15 8.53
C THR A 110 -1.37 -9.36 8.92
N THR A 111 -0.30 -9.63 8.17
CA THR A 111 0.67 -10.63 8.63
C THR A 111 1.25 -10.13 9.95
N LEU A 112 1.13 -10.93 11.01
CA LEU A 112 1.82 -10.66 12.27
C LEU A 112 3.30 -10.63 11.92
N GLN A 113 3.92 -9.44 11.97
CA GLN A 113 5.35 -9.32 11.73
C GLN A 113 6.03 -10.00 12.90
N SER A 114 6.35 -11.30 12.73
CA SER A 114 7.19 -12.01 13.69
C SER A 114 8.50 -11.25 13.73
N HIS A 115 8.77 -10.56 14.84
CA HIS A 115 10.06 -9.98 15.16
C HIS A 115 11.11 -11.11 15.33
N LEU A 116 11.33 -11.93 14.30
CA LEU A 116 12.61 -12.59 14.11
C LEU A 116 13.56 -11.51 13.61
N LEU A 117 13.92 -10.61 14.53
CA LEU A 117 15.15 -9.84 14.41
C LEU A 117 16.23 -10.87 14.08
N SER A 118 16.80 -10.72 12.88
CA SER A 118 17.92 -11.51 12.42
C SER A 118 19.03 -11.45 13.47
N LEU A 119 19.07 -12.42 14.39
CA LEU A 119 20.25 -12.81 15.13
C LEU A 119 21.16 -13.52 14.12
N HIS A 120 21.84 -12.74 13.31
CA HIS A 120 23.07 -13.18 12.68
C HIS A 120 24.21 -12.47 13.40
N LYS A 121 24.94 -13.30 14.14
CA LYS A 121 26.22 -13.06 14.81
C LYS A 121 27.33 -12.87 13.78
#